data_AF-A0A3B3UPD1-F1
#
_entry.id   AF-A0A3B3UPD1-F1
#
_cell.length_a   1.000
_cell.length_b   1.000
_cell.length_c   1.000
_cell.angle_alpha   90.00
_cell.angle_beta   90.00
_cell.angle_gamma   90.00
#
_symmetry.space_group_name_H-M   'P 1'
#
loop_
_entity.id
_entity.type
_entity.pdbx_description
1 polymer ?
#
loop_
_entity_poly.entity_id
_entity_poly.type
_entity_poly.pdbx_seq_one_letter_code
_entity_poly.pdbx_strand_id
1 'polypeptide(L)'
;PPGPPGPDGGPGPAGEVGPKGPMGRPGNDGPPGTCGDPGPKGQKGQDGSRGSEGPPGEPGDKGETGPKGFPTVISTTGDPGDPGLPGIGSPGFPGLRGADGQSCSKGSLGAPGWTGIPGRDGLRGEDGERGRIGRKGMKTSDSVDLSGANGERGRPGAKGPPGEPGEPGSGSPPRRNGFLFSRHSQDSAAPACPAQSTLIFRGYSLLFINGYSRAHGQDLGTVGSCLQRFSTAPFLICEVGEECRYAERNDYSYWLSNIRSPPNQTSVPPGSGVFLGFRCSVCESEANVIAIHSQTSAVPPCPADWQSLWTGFSFVMETGVGAEGSGQPLVSPGSCLENFQGMPFMECSGSSGTCKYDNSLYSYWLAALDPDNMFRRPSSWILPGNNPDNISRCRVCMKIMQM
;
A
#
# COMPACT_ATOMS: atom_id res chain seq x y z
N PRO A 1 89.07 -36.23 35.28
CA PRO A 1 87.61 -36.35 35.52
C PRO A 1 86.85 -35.91 34.26
N PRO A 2 85.79 -36.62 33.83
CA PRO A 2 85.03 -36.22 32.64
C PRO A 2 84.28 -34.90 32.88
N GLY A 3 84.40 -33.94 31.96
CA GLY A 3 83.84 -32.58 32.08
C GLY A 3 82.31 -32.55 32.16
N PRO A 4 81.67 -31.52 32.72
CA PRO A 4 80.22 -31.49 32.94
C PRO A 4 79.44 -31.73 31.62
N PRO A 5 78.22 -32.34 31.69
CA PRO A 5 77.35 -32.43 30.52
C PRO A 5 77.19 -31.07 29.83
N GLY A 6 77.06 -31.09 28.50
CA GLY A 6 76.73 -29.86 27.76
C GLY A 6 75.39 -29.29 28.24
N PRO A 7 75.19 -27.96 28.12
CA PRO A 7 73.93 -27.33 28.53
C PRO A 7 72.75 -27.93 27.76
N ASP A 8 71.58 -27.96 28.41
CA ASP A 8 70.32 -28.39 27.79
C ASP A 8 70.08 -27.63 26.48
N GLY A 9 69.64 -28.35 25.45
CA GLY A 9 69.11 -27.70 24.25
C GLY A 9 67.87 -26.88 24.62
N GLY A 10 67.85 -25.60 24.25
CA GLY A 10 66.71 -24.73 24.50
C GLY A 10 65.41 -25.29 23.87
N PRO A 11 64.23 -24.88 24.37
CA PRO A 11 62.95 -25.21 23.75
C PRO A 11 62.96 -24.87 22.25
N GLY A 12 62.28 -25.70 21.45
CA GLY A 12 62.01 -25.34 20.05
C GLY A 12 61.17 -24.06 19.98
N PRO A 13 61.23 -23.30 18.87
CA PRO A 13 60.33 -22.17 18.69
C PRO A 13 58.87 -22.65 18.72
N ALA A 14 57.99 -21.81 19.28
CA ALA A 14 56.56 -22.09 19.30
C ALA A 14 56.00 -22.31 17.90
N GLY A 15 54.99 -23.17 17.78
CA GLY A 15 54.32 -23.41 16.51
C GLY A 15 53.68 -22.13 15.96
N GLU A 16 53.71 -21.97 14.64
CA GLU A 16 53.06 -20.84 13.97
C GLU A 16 51.54 -20.86 14.20
N VAL A 17 50.93 -19.67 14.10
CA VAL A 17 49.47 -19.50 14.17
C VAL A 17 48.81 -20.26 13.01
N GLY A 18 47.71 -20.96 13.31
CA GLY A 18 46.91 -21.65 12.31
C GLY A 18 46.37 -20.67 11.25
N PRO A 19 46.12 -21.12 10.01
CA PRO A 19 45.56 -20.24 8.99
C PRO A 19 44.17 -19.74 9.40
N LYS A 20 43.81 -18.54 8.94
CA LYS A 20 42.48 -17.97 9.13
C LYS A 20 41.39 -18.88 8.56
N GLY A 21 40.27 -19.00 9.28
CA GLY A 21 39.12 -19.78 8.82
C GLY A 21 38.52 -19.23 7.51
N PRO A 22 37.86 -20.08 6.70
CA PRO A 22 37.24 -19.64 5.45
C PRO A 22 36.10 -18.64 5.70
N MET A 23 35.84 -17.79 4.72
CA MET A 23 34.72 -16.83 4.75
C MET A 23 33.38 -17.56 4.82
N GLY A 24 32.43 -17.01 5.60
CA GLY A 24 31.05 -17.51 5.65
C GLY A 24 30.38 -17.46 4.27
N ARG A 25 29.45 -18.39 4.01
CA ARG A 25 28.71 -18.42 2.74
C ARG A 25 27.83 -17.17 2.60
N PRO A 26 27.63 -16.64 1.37
CA PRO A 26 26.67 -15.56 1.12
C PRO A 26 25.24 -15.94 1.55
N GLY A 27 24.44 -14.95 1.93
CA GLY A 27 23.00 -15.14 2.15
C GLY A 27 22.25 -15.46 0.85
N ASN A 28 21.04 -16.03 0.96
CA ASN A 28 20.18 -16.33 -0.19
C ASN A 28 19.62 -15.04 -0.83
N ASP A 29 19.36 -15.08 -2.14
CA ASP A 29 18.74 -13.98 -2.87
C ASP A 29 17.30 -13.70 -2.38
N GLY A 30 16.87 -12.43 -2.45
CA GLY A 30 15.49 -12.05 -2.18
C GLY A 30 14.50 -12.56 -3.25
N PRO A 31 13.21 -12.77 -2.90
CA PRO A 31 12.20 -13.23 -3.86
C PRO A 31 11.92 -12.17 -4.94
N PRO A 32 11.46 -12.57 -6.15
CA PRO A 32 11.05 -11.62 -7.20
C PRO A 32 9.86 -10.76 -6.76
N GLY A 33 9.82 -9.49 -7.19
CA GLY A 33 8.66 -8.60 -6.96
C GLY A 33 7.39 -9.08 -7.68
N THR A 34 6.21 -8.73 -7.14
CA THR A 34 4.89 -9.09 -7.69
C THR A 34 4.51 -8.19 -8.89
N CYS A 35 3.89 -8.74 -9.95
CA CYS A 35 3.37 -7.91 -11.06
C CYS A 35 2.08 -7.18 -10.62
N GLY A 36 1.89 -5.93 -11.08
CA GLY A 36 0.68 -5.16 -10.82
C GLY A 36 -0.53 -5.70 -11.60
N ASP A 37 -1.74 -5.31 -11.19
CA ASP A 37 -2.98 -5.74 -11.83
C ASP A 37 -3.09 -5.25 -13.30
N PRO A 38 -3.69 -6.04 -14.21
CA PRO A 38 -3.95 -5.59 -15.58
C PRO A 38 -4.80 -4.32 -15.63
N GLY A 39 -4.47 -3.40 -16.54
CA GLY A 39 -5.26 -2.19 -16.75
C GLY A 39 -6.72 -2.50 -17.17
N PRO A 40 -7.66 -1.58 -16.88
CA PRO A 40 -9.08 -1.77 -17.21
C PRO A 40 -9.31 -1.89 -18.72
N LYS A 41 -10.27 -2.74 -19.12
CA LYS A 41 -10.68 -2.91 -20.52
C LYS A 41 -11.28 -1.60 -21.05
N GLY A 42 -10.90 -1.19 -22.28
CA GLY A 42 -11.41 0.01 -22.92
C GLY A 42 -12.94 0.03 -23.07
N GLN A 43 -13.54 1.23 -23.02
CA GLN A 43 -15.00 1.41 -23.17
C GLN A 43 -15.48 1.07 -24.58
N LYS A 44 -16.70 0.51 -24.67
CA LYS A 44 -17.39 0.26 -25.94
C LYS A 44 -17.78 1.60 -26.59
N GLY A 45 -17.54 1.75 -27.90
CA GLY A 45 -17.95 2.95 -28.64
C GLY A 45 -19.48 3.18 -28.57
N GLN A 46 -19.89 4.45 -28.62
CA GLN A 46 -21.30 4.83 -28.66
C GLN A 46 -21.92 4.53 -30.03
N ASP A 47 -23.19 4.14 -30.03
CA ASP A 47 -23.96 3.91 -31.26
C ASP A 47 -24.16 5.23 -32.02
N GLY A 48 -24.02 5.19 -33.36
CA GLY A 48 -24.18 6.38 -34.20
C GLY A 48 -25.60 6.95 -34.13
N SER A 49 -25.73 8.27 -34.20
CA SER A 49 -27.03 8.94 -34.23
C SER A 49 -27.81 8.56 -35.49
N ARG A 50 -29.11 8.28 -35.34
CA ARG A 50 -30.03 8.03 -36.45
C ARG A 50 -30.13 9.29 -37.31
N GLY A 51 -29.87 9.17 -38.62
CA GLY A 51 -29.98 10.29 -39.55
C GLY A 51 -31.38 10.91 -39.53
N SER A 52 -31.45 12.24 -39.63
CA SER A 52 -32.70 13.00 -39.73
C SER A 52 -33.45 12.66 -41.02
N GLU A 53 -34.78 12.61 -40.93
CA GLU A 53 -35.68 12.40 -42.07
C GLU A 53 -35.52 13.56 -43.09
N GLY A 54 -35.45 13.23 -44.38
CA GLY A 54 -35.30 14.22 -45.45
C GLY A 54 -36.54 15.11 -45.58
N PRO A 55 -36.40 16.36 -46.06
CA PRO A 55 -37.56 17.23 -46.28
C PRO A 55 -38.49 16.68 -47.38
N PRO A 56 -39.81 16.95 -47.32
CA PRO A 56 -40.74 16.59 -48.39
C PRO A 56 -40.34 17.19 -49.73
N GLY A 57 -40.51 16.42 -50.83
CA GLY A 57 -40.24 16.90 -52.18
C GLY A 57 -41.15 18.07 -52.58
N GLU A 58 -40.64 18.96 -53.44
CA GLU A 58 -41.40 20.14 -53.88
C GLU A 58 -42.61 19.74 -54.76
N PRO A 59 -43.75 20.47 -54.67
CA PRO A 59 -44.90 20.25 -55.55
C PRO A 59 -44.53 20.51 -57.02
N GLY A 60 -44.91 19.60 -57.92
CA GLY A 60 -44.66 19.75 -59.35
C GLY A 60 -45.32 20.99 -59.97
N ASP A 61 -44.65 21.57 -60.96
CA ASP A 61 -45.10 22.79 -61.65
C ASP A 61 -46.45 22.62 -62.34
N LYS A 62 -47.29 23.67 -62.24
CA LYS A 62 -48.62 23.70 -62.86
C LYS A 62 -48.50 23.89 -64.38
N GLY A 63 -48.99 22.94 -65.16
CA GLY A 63 -48.95 22.98 -66.62
C GLY A 63 -49.61 24.24 -67.23
N GLU A 64 -49.00 24.76 -68.30
CA GLU A 64 -49.46 25.94 -69.04
C GLU A 64 -50.80 25.71 -69.75
N THR A 65 -51.63 26.75 -69.80
CA THR A 65 -53.01 26.69 -70.34
C THR A 65 -53.00 26.76 -71.87
N GLY A 66 -53.49 25.72 -72.55
CA GLY A 66 -53.64 25.72 -74.01
C GLY A 66 -54.82 26.56 -74.54
N PRO A 67 -54.76 27.08 -75.79
CA PRO A 67 -55.84 27.87 -76.39
C PRO A 67 -57.08 27.03 -76.79
N LYS A 68 -58.26 27.66 -76.75
CA LYS A 68 -59.61 27.05 -76.88
C LYS A 68 -59.92 26.42 -78.26
N GLY A 69 -60.55 25.23 -78.26
CA GLY A 69 -61.49 24.78 -79.30
C GLY A 69 -61.85 23.27 -79.38
N PHE A 70 -63.00 22.88 -78.81
CA PHE A 70 -63.97 21.79 -79.16
C PHE A 70 -63.53 20.28 -79.23
N PRO A 71 -64.44 19.30 -78.99
CA PRO A 71 -64.30 18.34 -77.90
C PRO A 71 -64.11 16.86 -78.34
N THR A 72 -63.33 16.09 -77.57
CA THR A 72 -63.73 14.82 -76.92
C THR A 72 -62.56 14.18 -76.15
N VAL A 73 -62.83 13.89 -74.87
CA VAL A 73 -62.23 12.88 -73.95
C VAL A 73 -60.77 13.07 -73.46
N ILE A 74 -60.66 13.08 -72.13
CA ILE A 74 -59.49 13.30 -71.24
C ILE A 74 -58.83 11.96 -70.88
N SER A 75 -57.49 11.87 -70.92
CA SER A 75 -56.64 11.74 -69.71
C SER A 75 -55.16 11.52 -70.07
N THR A 76 -54.29 12.39 -69.58
CA THR A 76 -52.85 12.11 -69.39
C THR A 76 -52.51 12.51 -67.96
N THR A 77 -52.37 11.52 -67.09
CA THR A 77 -51.86 11.70 -65.73
C THR A 77 -50.37 12.02 -65.83
N GLY A 78 -49.92 13.08 -65.14
CA GLY A 78 -48.48 13.37 -65.01
C GLY A 78 -47.79 12.35 -64.11
N ASP A 79 -46.55 12.01 -64.43
CA ASP A 79 -45.75 11.03 -63.68
C ASP A 79 -45.50 11.48 -62.23
N PRO A 80 -45.44 10.54 -61.26
CA PRO A 80 -45.05 10.85 -59.88
C PRO A 80 -43.63 11.44 -59.80
N GLY A 81 -43.43 12.43 -58.92
CA GLY A 81 -42.10 12.98 -58.65
C GLY A 81 -41.14 11.94 -58.05
N ASP A 82 -39.85 12.09 -58.34
CA ASP A 82 -38.80 11.15 -57.94
C ASP A 82 -38.70 10.98 -56.40
N PRO A 83 -38.39 9.77 -55.89
CA PRO A 83 -38.13 9.56 -54.48
C PRO A 83 -36.96 10.41 -53.95
N GLY A 84 -37.12 10.98 -52.75
CA GLY A 84 -36.04 11.70 -52.07
C GLY A 84 -34.81 10.82 -51.80
N LEU A 85 -33.62 11.41 -51.91
CA LEU A 85 -32.35 10.70 -51.74
C LEU A 85 -32.20 10.06 -50.34
N PRO A 86 -31.60 8.86 -50.21
CA PRO A 86 -31.34 8.23 -48.91
C PRO A 86 -30.44 9.11 -48.03
N GLY A 87 -30.82 9.29 -46.76
CA GLY A 87 -30.01 10.00 -45.78
C GLY A 87 -28.66 9.31 -45.54
N ILE A 88 -27.56 10.03 -45.74
CA ILE A 88 -26.20 9.54 -45.50
C ILE A 88 -25.90 9.62 -44.00
N GLY A 89 -25.98 8.49 -43.30
CA GLY A 89 -25.46 8.33 -41.95
C GLY A 89 -24.05 7.75 -41.99
N SER A 90 -23.06 8.47 -41.42
CA SER A 90 -21.70 7.97 -41.27
C SER A 90 -21.66 6.87 -40.19
N PRO A 91 -20.96 5.74 -40.41
CA PRO A 91 -20.68 4.78 -39.33
C PRO A 91 -19.93 5.47 -38.18
N GLY A 92 -20.30 5.18 -36.93
CA GLY A 92 -19.55 5.65 -35.76
C GLY A 92 -18.10 5.17 -35.79
N PHE A 93 -17.17 6.00 -35.34
CA PHE A 93 -15.74 5.65 -35.32
C PHE A 93 -15.49 4.37 -34.50
N PRO A 94 -14.58 3.47 -34.94
CA PRO A 94 -14.14 2.35 -34.11
C PRO A 94 -13.65 2.86 -32.75
N GLY A 95 -14.07 2.19 -31.67
CA GLY A 95 -13.56 2.50 -30.33
C GLY A 95 -12.02 2.39 -30.31
N LEU A 96 -11.36 3.29 -29.58
CA LEU A 96 -9.91 3.27 -29.42
C LEU A 96 -9.49 1.87 -28.91
N ARG A 97 -8.56 1.22 -29.63
CA ARG A 97 -7.93 -0.02 -29.16
C ARG A 97 -7.31 0.30 -27.81
N GLY A 98 -7.68 -0.46 -26.76
CA GLY A 98 -7.04 -0.33 -25.46
C GLY A 98 -5.53 -0.43 -25.63
N ALA A 99 -4.77 0.42 -24.94
CA ALA A 99 -3.31 0.37 -24.98
C ALA A 99 -2.86 -1.08 -24.76
N ASP A 100 -1.94 -1.58 -25.60
CA ASP A 100 -1.39 -2.91 -25.40
C ASP A 100 -0.83 -2.96 -23.97
N GLY A 101 -1.28 -3.95 -23.18
CA GLY A 101 -0.84 -4.10 -21.80
C GLY A 101 0.68 -4.13 -21.77
N GLN A 102 1.29 -3.24 -20.99
CA GLN A 102 2.74 -3.18 -20.85
C GLN A 102 3.20 -4.58 -20.41
N SER A 103 3.91 -5.30 -21.27
CA SER A 103 4.44 -6.62 -20.95
C SER A 103 5.23 -6.51 -19.66
N CYS A 104 4.85 -7.25 -18.60
CA CYS A 104 5.56 -7.23 -17.31
C CYS A 104 7.06 -7.47 -17.61
N SER A 105 7.92 -6.47 -17.45
CA SER A 105 9.35 -6.74 -17.29
C SER A 105 9.46 -7.56 -16.00
N LYS A 106 9.91 -8.82 -16.12
CA LYS A 106 10.19 -9.73 -14.99
C LYS A 106 10.73 -8.91 -13.82
N GLY A 107 10.06 -8.95 -12.66
CA GLY A 107 10.47 -8.18 -11.48
C GLY A 107 11.97 -8.35 -11.25
N SER A 108 12.69 -7.25 -10.99
CA SER A 108 14.13 -7.28 -10.77
C SER A 108 14.48 -8.35 -9.75
N LEU A 109 15.49 -9.18 -10.04
CA LEU A 109 16.03 -10.17 -9.10
C LEU A 109 16.31 -9.44 -7.77
N GLY A 110 15.92 -10.05 -6.63
CA GLY A 110 16.19 -9.48 -5.31
C GLY A 110 17.68 -9.17 -5.17
N ALA A 111 18.04 -8.15 -4.38
CA ALA A 111 19.44 -7.83 -4.15
C ALA A 111 20.20 -9.06 -3.62
N PRO A 112 21.44 -9.33 -4.10
CA PRO A 112 22.25 -10.44 -3.60
C PRO A 112 22.40 -10.39 -2.08
N GLY A 113 22.41 -11.55 -1.42
CA GLY A 113 22.68 -11.62 0.00
C GLY A 113 24.04 -11.03 0.37
N TRP A 114 24.15 -10.44 1.57
CA TRP A 114 25.42 -9.89 2.06
C TRP A 114 26.49 -10.98 2.17
N THR A 115 27.75 -10.65 1.85
CA THR A 115 28.90 -11.57 2.00
C THR A 115 29.13 -11.90 3.47
N GLY A 116 29.34 -13.19 3.79
CA GLY A 116 29.62 -13.63 5.15
C GLY A 116 30.88 -13.00 5.74
N ILE A 117 30.96 -12.92 7.07
CA ILE A 117 32.10 -12.31 7.77
C ILE A 117 33.34 -13.24 7.61
N PRO A 118 34.56 -12.71 7.44
CA PRO A 118 35.77 -13.54 7.43
C PRO A 118 35.91 -14.36 8.73
N GLY A 119 36.33 -15.63 8.62
CA GLY A 119 36.58 -16.50 9.77
C GLY A 119 37.63 -15.92 10.73
N ARG A 120 37.69 -16.41 11.96
CA ARG A 120 38.68 -15.94 12.94
C ARG A 120 40.08 -16.48 12.60
N ASP A 121 41.11 -15.83 13.11
CA ASP A 121 42.48 -16.34 13.01
C ASP A 121 42.60 -17.65 13.80
N GLY A 122 43.44 -18.57 13.32
CA GLY A 122 43.67 -19.84 13.99
C GLY A 122 44.31 -19.67 15.37
N LEU A 123 44.24 -20.70 16.20
CA LEU A 123 44.93 -20.66 17.49
C LEU A 123 46.43 -20.74 17.27
N ARG A 124 47.21 -20.19 18.22
CA ARG A 124 48.66 -20.35 18.22
C ARG A 124 49.02 -21.82 18.45
N GLY A 125 50.00 -22.33 17.71
CA GLY A 125 50.52 -23.67 17.90
C GLY A 125 51.13 -23.87 19.29
N GLU A 126 51.21 -25.13 19.72
CA GLU A 126 51.84 -25.48 20.99
C GLU A 126 53.34 -25.17 20.97
N ASP A 127 53.95 -25.03 22.14
CA ASP A 127 55.38 -24.78 22.25
C ASP A 127 56.19 -26.02 21.82
N GLY A 128 57.36 -25.79 21.21
CA GLY A 128 58.22 -26.87 20.73
C GLY A 128 58.81 -27.70 21.88
N GLU A 129 58.91 -29.01 21.68
CA GLU A 129 59.52 -29.90 22.66
C GLU A 129 60.99 -29.51 22.93
N ARG A 130 61.44 -29.67 24.17
CA ARG A 130 62.83 -29.35 24.54
C ARG A 130 63.83 -30.27 23.84
N GLY A 131 64.94 -29.69 23.41
CA GLY A 131 66.05 -30.40 22.81
C GLY A 131 66.68 -31.45 23.72
N ARG A 132 67.24 -32.51 23.15
CA ARG A 132 67.96 -33.54 23.91
C ARG A 132 69.29 -33.00 24.40
N ILE A 133 69.64 -33.34 25.64
CA ILE A 133 70.88 -32.90 26.29
C ILE A 133 72.09 -33.47 25.53
N GLY A 134 73.12 -32.63 25.35
CA GLY A 134 74.34 -32.99 24.63
C GLY A 134 75.14 -34.12 25.30
N ARG A 135 75.81 -34.94 24.49
CA ARG A 135 76.62 -36.05 25.02
C ARG A 135 77.90 -35.53 25.67
N LYS A 136 78.20 -36.04 26.86
CA LYS A 136 79.41 -35.71 27.64
C LYS A 136 80.68 -36.10 26.84
N GLY A 137 81.69 -35.21 26.83
CA GLY A 137 82.99 -35.49 26.21
C GLY A 137 83.78 -36.54 26.99
N MET A 138 84.56 -37.37 26.27
CA MET A 138 85.34 -38.48 26.84
C MET A 138 86.82 -38.26 26.51
N LYS A 139 87.70 -38.31 27.52
CA LYS A 139 89.15 -38.17 27.33
C LYS A 139 89.79 -39.54 27.19
N THR A 140 90.55 -39.77 26.12
CA THR A 140 91.45 -40.93 25.96
C THR A 140 92.89 -40.50 26.28
N SER A 141 93.73 -41.42 26.76
CA SER A 141 95.07 -41.07 27.28
C SER A 141 96.05 -40.56 26.23
N ASP A 142 95.74 -40.71 24.94
CA ASP A 142 96.56 -40.22 23.84
C ASP A 142 95.88 -39.00 23.19
N SER A 143 96.27 -37.84 23.70
CA SER A 143 96.14 -36.46 23.19
C SER A 143 95.23 -36.16 21.97
N VAL A 144 93.91 -36.28 22.10
CA VAL A 144 92.94 -35.45 21.36
C VAL A 144 91.77 -35.13 22.29
N ASP A 145 91.56 -33.87 22.66
CA ASP A 145 90.44 -33.45 23.52
C ASP A 145 89.17 -33.39 22.66
N LEU A 146 88.41 -34.49 22.62
CA LEU A 146 87.12 -34.54 21.91
C LEU A 146 86.06 -33.82 22.76
N SER A 147 85.76 -32.59 22.35
CA SER A 147 84.70 -31.77 22.94
C SER A 147 83.35 -32.49 22.80
N GLY A 148 82.58 -32.56 23.89
CA GLY A 148 81.25 -33.17 23.88
C GLY A 148 80.32 -32.49 22.87
N ALA A 149 79.49 -33.26 22.18
CA ALA A 149 78.55 -32.71 21.21
C ALA A 149 77.49 -31.86 21.94
N ASN A 150 77.26 -30.63 21.46
CA ASN A 150 76.18 -29.77 21.96
C ASN A 150 74.82 -30.47 21.82
N GLY A 151 73.89 -30.15 22.74
CA GLY A 151 72.52 -30.66 22.68
C GLY A 151 71.84 -30.25 21.38
N GLU A 152 71.01 -31.16 20.85
CA GLU A 152 70.22 -30.86 19.66
C GLU A 152 69.12 -29.86 20.03
N ARG A 153 68.87 -28.88 19.16
CA ARG A 153 67.76 -27.94 19.35
C ARG A 153 66.43 -28.70 19.38
N GLY A 154 65.53 -28.27 20.27
CA GLY A 154 64.16 -28.75 20.31
C GLY A 154 63.44 -28.66 18.97
N ARG A 155 62.54 -29.60 18.69
CA ARG A 155 61.75 -29.57 17.46
C ARG A 155 60.74 -28.41 17.53
N PRO A 156 60.48 -27.71 16.42
CA PRO A 156 59.44 -26.69 16.38
C PRO A 156 58.09 -27.26 16.85
N GLY A 157 57.31 -26.43 17.54
CA GLY A 157 55.98 -26.80 17.99
C GLY A 157 55.02 -27.08 16.83
N ALA A 158 54.00 -27.90 17.10
CA ALA A 158 52.99 -28.21 16.10
C ALA A 158 52.22 -26.94 15.72
N LYS A 159 51.96 -26.76 14.42
CA LYS A 159 51.16 -25.63 13.94
C LYS A 159 49.76 -25.68 14.56
N GLY A 160 49.25 -24.53 14.98
CA GLY A 160 47.92 -24.45 15.59
C GLY A 160 46.82 -24.84 14.60
N PRO A 161 45.67 -25.32 15.10
CA PRO A 161 44.53 -25.69 14.25
C PRO A 161 44.00 -24.46 13.49
N PRO A 162 43.46 -24.65 12.27
CA PRO A 162 42.79 -23.58 11.52
C PRO A 162 41.70 -22.90 12.35
N GLY A 163 41.52 -21.59 12.13
CA GLY A 163 40.44 -20.85 12.77
C GLY A 163 39.06 -21.36 12.33
N GLU A 164 38.07 -21.22 13.21
CA GLU A 164 36.71 -21.63 12.88
C GLU A 164 36.16 -20.84 11.68
N PRO A 165 35.36 -21.47 10.81
CA PRO A 165 34.68 -20.80 9.71
C PRO A 165 33.88 -19.59 10.19
N GLY A 166 33.85 -18.52 9.40
CA GLY A 166 33.02 -17.35 9.70
C GLY A 166 31.53 -17.71 9.73
N GLU A 167 30.77 -17.05 10.59
CA GLU A 167 29.33 -17.24 10.65
C GLU A 167 28.69 -16.91 9.28
N PRO A 168 27.68 -17.69 8.83
CA PRO A 168 26.89 -17.34 7.66
C PRO A 168 26.32 -15.92 7.81
N GLY A 169 26.23 -15.17 6.72
CA GLY A 169 25.53 -13.89 6.76
C GLY A 169 24.12 -14.09 7.30
N SER A 170 23.75 -13.39 8.37
CA SER A 170 22.38 -13.43 8.88
C SER A 170 21.47 -12.76 7.84
N GLY A 171 20.90 -13.58 6.95
CA GLY A 171 19.69 -13.17 6.29
C GLY A 171 18.72 -12.78 7.41
N SER A 172 18.23 -11.54 7.41
CA SER A 172 17.01 -11.26 8.16
C SER A 172 16.03 -12.38 7.81
N PRO A 173 15.27 -12.95 8.77
CA PRO A 173 14.19 -13.86 8.40
C PRO A 173 13.41 -13.18 7.29
N PRO A 174 13.02 -13.90 6.21
CA PRO A 174 12.32 -13.27 5.10
C PRO A 174 11.25 -12.40 5.72
N ARG A 175 11.31 -11.07 5.52
CA ARG A 175 10.29 -10.17 6.04
C ARG A 175 8.99 -10.81 5.57
N ARG A 176 8.19 -11.35 6.49
CA ARG A 176 6.85 -11.81 6.12
C ARG A 176 6.24 -10.60 5.43
N ASN A 177 5.71 -10.78 4.22
CA ASN A 177 5.03 -9.69 3.52
C ASN A 177 3.88 -9.27 4.44
N GLY A 178 4.10 -8.20 5.21
CA GLY A 178 3.12 -7.66 6.12
C GLY A 178 2.08 -6.87 5.33
N PHE A 179 0.82 -7.01 5.70
CA PHE A 179 -0.26 -6.21 5.15
C PHE A 179 -0.46 -4.99 6.05
N LEU A 180 -0.48 -3.81 5.46
CA LEU A 180 -0.73 -2.58 6.19
C LEU A 180 -2.19 -2.19 6.09
N PHE A 181 -2.78 -1.83 7.22
CA PHE A 181 -4.12 -1.27 7.27
C PHE A 181 -4.19 -0.16 8.32
N SER A 182 -5.13 0.76 8.12
CA SER A 182 -5.41 1.84 9.06
C SER A 182 -6.63 1.53 9.91
N ARG A 183 -6.61 1.99 11.16
CA ARG A 183 -7.74 1.97 12.09
C ARG A 183 -7.95 3.38 12.63
N HIS A 184 -9.20 3.81 12.75
CA HIS A 184 -9.58 5.16 13.14
C HIS A 184 -10.45 5.11 14.40
N SER A 185 -10.13 5.91 15.43
CA SER A 185 -10.89 5.89 16.69
C SER A 185 -12.18 6.70 16.64
N GLN A 186 -12.20 7.73 15.78
CA GLN A 186 -13.18 8.82 15.83
C GLN A 186 -13.19 9.54 17.19
N ASP A 187 -12.09 9.48 17.94
CA ASP A 187 -11.90 10.04 19.28
C ASP A 187 -10.49 10.65 19.44
N SER A 188 -10.29 11.39 20.53
CA SER A 188 -9.07 12.04 20.97
C SER A 188 -7.88 11.10 21.21
N ALA A 189 -8.14 9.83 21.52
CA ALA A 189 -7.12 8.80 21.68
C ALA A 189 -6.93 8.01 20.40
N ALA A 190 -5.68 7.71 20.04
CA ALA A 190 -5.40 6.83 18.89
C ALA A 190 -5.80 5.37 19.21
N PRO A 191 -6.44 4.66 18.27
CA PRO A 191 -6.91 3.31 18.51
C PRO A 191 -5.72 2.35 18.65
N ALA A 192 -5.85 1.31 19.48
CA ALA A 192 -4.85 0.25 19.53
C ALA A 192 -4.93 -0.65 18.28
N CYS A 193 -3.79 -1.19 17.85
CA CYS A 193 -3.78 -2.21 16.82
C CYS A 193 -4.47 -3.49 17.36
N PRO A 194 -5.34 -4.14 16.56
CA PRO A 194 -6.03 -5.36 16.97
C PRO A 194 -5.05 -6.54 17.15
N ALA A 195 -5.54 -7.64 17.72
CA ALA A 195 -4.73 -8.84 17.97
C ALA A 195 -4.07 -9.35 16.68
N GLN A 196 -2.85 -9.91 16.81
CA GLN A 196 -2.02 -10.39 15.69
C GLN A 196 -1.67 -9.30 14.65
N SER A 197 -1.64 -8.05 15.09
CA SER A 197 -1.07 -6.94 14.33
C SER A 197 -0.18 -6.08 15.21
N THR A 198 0.82 -5.43 14.61
CA THR A 198 1.80 -4.58 15.30
C THR A 198 1.65 -3.13 14.89
N LEU A 199 1.79 -2.22 15.85
CA LEU A 199 1.75 -0.78 15.58
C LEU A 199 2.98 -0.35 14.77
N ILE A 200 2.74 0.35 13.66
CA ILE A 200 3.78 0.99 12.86
C ILE A 200 3.89 2.46 13.25
N PHE A 201 2.80 3.22 13.16
CA PHE A 201 2.75 4.61 13.62
C PHE A 201 1.33 5.07 13.95
N ARG A 202 1.23 6.23 14.61
CA ARG A 202 -0.04 6.91 14.92
C ARG A 202 -0.09 8.24 14.17
N GLY A 203 -1.28 8.70 13.83
CA GLY A 203 -1.47 9.91 13.05
C GLY A 203 -2.85 10.52 13.21
N TYR A 204 -3.26 11.23 12.16
CA TYR A 204 -4.50 11.96 12.02
C TYR A 204 -5.29 11.44 10.80
N SER A 205 -6.59 11.25 10.97
CA SER A 205 -7.55 10.59 10.08
C SER A 205 -8.01 11.52 8.96
N LEU A 206 -7.22 11.60 7.90
CA LEU A 206 -7.58 12.30 6.68
C LEU A 206 -8.63 11.49 5.92
N LEU A 207 -9.71 12.15 5.52
CA LEU A 207 -10.76 11.57 4.69
C LEU A 207 -10.55 11.97 3.23
N PHE A 208 -10.59 13.27 2.92
CA PHE A 208 -10.31 13.79 1.60
C PHE A 208 -9.83 15.25 1.61
N ILE A 209 -9.29 15.69 0.49
CA ILE A 209 -8.98 17.10 0.21
C ILE A 209 -9.87 17.60 -0.92
N ASN A 210 -10.18 18.89 -0.91
CA ASN A 210 -10.86 19.57 -2.00
C ASN A 210 -10.03 20.79 -2.41
N GLY A 211 -9.36 20.67 -3.56
CA GLY A 211 -8.53 21.72 -4.14
C GLY A 211 -9.09 22.13 -5.48
N TYR A 212 -9.23 23.44 -5.71
CA TYR A 212 -9.84 23.97 -6.95
C TYR A 212 -11.23 23.38 -7.26
N SER A 213 -12.04 23.21 -6.21
CA SER A 213 -13.39 22.61 -6.30
C SER A 213 -13.39 21.18 -6.86
N ARG A 214 -12.32 20.42 -6.63
CA ARG A 214 -12.23 19.00 -6.97
C ARG A 214 -11.79 18.19 -5.76
N ALA A 215 -12.58 17.19 -5.41
CA ALA A 215 -12.24 16.28 -4.32
C ALA A 215 -11.25 15.19 -4.74
N HIS A 216 -10.40 14.80 -3.80
CA HIS A 216 -9.57 13.61 -3.85
C HIS A 216 -9.49 12.95 -2.48
N GLY A 217 -10.05 11.73 -2.39
CA GLY A 217 -10.15 10.98 -1.14
C GLY A 217 -9.02 9.99 -0.89
N GLN A 218 -8.86 9.62 0.37
CA GLN A 218 -8.05 8.50 0.81
C GLN A 218 -8.99 7.42 1.37
N ASP A 219 -8.78 6.18 0.96
CA ASP A 219 -9.49 5.04 1.55
C ASP A 219 -9.05 4.90 3.02
N LEU A 220 -10.02 4.97 3.94
CA LEU A 220 -9.80 4.88 5.38
C LEU A 220 -9.16 3.55 5.80
N GLY A 221 -9.25 2.48 5.01
CA GLY A 221 -8.56 1.23 5.31
C GLY A 221 -7.07 1.23 4.96
N THR A 222 -6.60 2.24 4.23
CA THR A 222 -5.22 2.32 3.72
C THR A 222 -4.35 3.26 4.54
N VAL A 223 -3.03 3.14 4.41
CA VAL A 223 -2.05 3.98 5.12
C VAL A 223 -2.20 5.47 4.79
N GLY A 224 -2.69 5.80 3.58
CA GLY A 224 -2.83 7.19 3.11
C GLY A 224 -3.83 8.03 3.90
N SER A 225 -4.82 7.40 4.53
CA SER A 225 -5.79 8.07 5.40
C SER A 225 -5.22 8.47 6.77
N CYS A 226 -4.01 8.01 7.12
CA CYS A 226 -3.42 8.26 8.43
C CYS A 226 -2.17 9.13 8.31
N LEU A 227 -2.35 10.45 8.32
CA LEU A 227 -1.25 11.41 8.21
C LEU A 227 -0.55 11.61 9.56
N GLN A 228 0.78 11.58 9.59
CA GLN A 228 1.53 11.78 10.85
C GLN A 228 1.36 13.18 11.46
N ARG A 229 0.99 14.17 10.64
CA ARG A 229 0.81 15.56 11.05
C ARG A 229 -0.53 16.07 10.56
N PHE A 230 -1.23 16.77 11.44
CA PHE A 230 -2.44 17.50 11.10
C PHE A 230 -2.09 18.90 10.58
N SER A 231 -2.82 19.35 9.57
CA SER A 231 -2.91 20.73 9.11
C SER A 231 -4.29 20.93 8.50
N THR A 232 -4.90 22.11 8.66
CA THR A 232 -6.13 22.46 7.93
C THR A 232 -5.88 22.61 6.43
N ALA A 233 -4.63 22.85 6.02
CA ALA A 233 -4.14 22.80 4.63
C ALA A 233 -2.94 21.84 4.56
N PRO A 234 -3.16 20.51 4.38
CA PRO A 234 -2.05 19.55 4.30
C PRO A 234 -1.37 19.50 2.92
N PHE A 235 -1.71 20.42 2.00
CA PHE A 235 -1.21 20.48 0.63
C PHE A 235 -0.98 21.93 0.17
N LEU A 236 -0.26 22.07 -0.94
CA LEU A 236 -0.05 23.32 -1.67
C LEU A 236 -0.39 23.11 -3.14
N ILE A 237 -0.59 24.21 -3.89
CA ILE A 237 -0.95 24.16 -5.30
C ILE A 237 0.15 24.89 -6.09
N CYS A 238 0.62 24.30 -7.19
CA CYS A 238 1.56 24.93 -8.11
C CYS A 238 0.91 25.03 -9.49
N GLU A 239 1.00 26.20 -10.12
CA GLU A 239 0.50 26.44 -11.48
C GLU A 239 1.67 26.50 -12.48
N VAL A 240 1.43 26.15 -13.74
CA VAL A 240 2.50 26.09 -14.76
C VAL A 240 3.00 27.49 -15.06
N GLY A 241 4.29 27.73 -14.77
CA GLY A 241 4.92 29.04 -14.97
C GLY A 241 4.67 30.05 -13.85
N GLU A 242 4.03 29.65 -12.75
CA GLU A 242 3.84 30.48 -11.55
C GLU A 242 4.64 29.97 -10.34
N GLU A 243 4.59 30.74 -9.24
CA GLU A 243 4.99 30.35 -7.90
C GLU A 243 3.95 29.39 -7.26
N CYS A 244 4.41 28.46 -6.43
CA CYS A 244 3.52 27.60 -5.65
C CYS A 244 2.89 28.37 -4.48
N ARG A 245 1.58 28.18 -4.26
CA ARG A 245 0.81 28.86 -3.21
C ARG A 245 0.39 27.89 -2.12
N TYR A 246 0.51 28.34 -0.87
CA TYR A 246 0.11 27.57 0.31
C TYR A 246 -0.92 28.35 1.12
N ALA A 247 -2.08 27.75 1.36
CA ALA A 247 -3.15 28.31 2.20
C ALA A 247 -3.66 29.73 1.83
N GLU A 248 -3.42 30.20 0.59
CA GLU A 248 -3.89 31.51 0.12
C GLU A 248 -5.30 31.47 -0.49
N ARG A 249 -5.80 30.28 -0.83
CA ARG A 249 -7.09 30.07 -1.49
C ARG A 249 -8.09 29.37 -0.56
N ASN A 250 -9.37 29.40 -0.97
CA ASN A 250 -10.46 28.69 -0.31
C ASN A 250 -10.45 27.19 -0.68
N ASP A 251 -9.36 26.51 -0.32
CA ASP A 251 -9.24 25.06 -0.43
C ASP A 251 -9.52 24.41 0.93
N TYR A 252 -9.98 23.16 0.90
CA TYR A 252 -10.50 22.47 2.08
C TYR A 252 -9.82 21.12 2.30
N SER A 253 -9.77 20.71 3.56
CA SER A 253 -9.44 19.34 3.97
C SER A 253 -10.52 18.80 4.90
N TYR A 254 -10.75 17.49 4.86
CA TYR A 254 -11.81 16.84 5.59
C TYR A 254 -11.24 15.71 6.45
N TRP A 255 -11.61 15.70 7.72
CA TRP A 255 -11.00 14.85 8.73
C TRP A 255 -12.05 14.11 9.55
N LEU A 256 -11.84 12.80 9.76
CA LEU A 256 -12.80 11.94 10.46
C LEU A 256 -12.82 12.25 11.97
N SER A 257 -13.96 12.66 12.50
CA SER A 257 -14.15 13.02 13.90
C SER A 257 -15.61 12.90 14.32
N ASN A 258 -15.83 12.36 15.52
CA ASN A 258 -17.12 12.42 16.22
C ASN A 258 -17.14 13.48 17.33
N ILE A 259 -16.04 14.21 17.56
CA ILE A 259 -15.97 15.27 18.56
C ILE A 259 -16.77 16.48 18.08
N ARG A 260 -17.87 16.76 18.77
CA ARG A 260 -18.71 17.93 18.47
C ARG A 260 -18.05 19.21 18.95
N SER A 261 -18.27 20.29 18.17
CA SER A 261 -17.94 21.64 18.62
C SER A 261 -18.72 21.96 19.91
N PRO A 262 -18.14 22.75 20.84
CA PRO A 262 -18.88 23.26 21.98
C PRO A 262 -20.16 23.98 21.53
N PRO A 263 -21.25 23.96 22.32
CA PRO A 263 -22.56 24.51 21.91
C PRO A 263 -22.53 25.97 21.45
N ASN A 264 -21.55 26.75 21.94
CA ASN A 264 -21.43 28.19 21.69
C ASN A 264 -20.41 28.55 20.60
N GLN A 265 -19.93 27.58 19.82
CA GLN A 265 -18.99 27.82 18.73
C GLN A 265 -19.48 27.18 17.43
N THR A 266 -19.62 28.01 16.39
CA THR A 266 -19.95 27.58 15.02
C THR A 266 -18.76 27.02 14.27
N SER A 267 -17.54 27.34 14.72
CA SER A 267 -16.29 26.82 14.17
C SER A 267 -15.25 26.63 15.27
N VAL A 268 -14.43 25.59 15.12
CA VAL A 268 -13.27 25.28 15.94
C VAL A 268 -12.10 26.17 15.49
N PRO A 269 -11.56 27.04 16.37
CA PRO A 269 -10.44 27.91 16.03
C PRO A 269 -9.09 27.16 16.03
N PRO A 270 -8.06 27.71 15.36
CA PRO A 270 -6.69 27.18 15.42
C PRO A 270 -6.22 26.97 16.87
N GLY A 271 -5.48 25.88 17.12
CA GLY A 271 -4.96 25.55 18.45
C GLY A 271 -5.98 24.92 19.44
N SER A 272 -7.23 24.68 19.03
CA SER A 272 -8.21 23.99 19.86
C SER A 272 -7.87 22.51 20.10
N GLY A 273 -8.14 22.02 21.31
CA GLY A 273 -7.97 20.60 21.66
C GLY A 273 -8.88 19.65 20.88
N VAL A 274 -9.92 20.15 20.20
CA VAL A 274 -10.80 19.36 19.33
C VAL A 274 -10.03 18.70 18.18
N PHE A 275 -8.92 19.30 17.72
CA PHE A 275 -8.07 18.73 16.67
C PHE A 275 -7.34 17.45 17.11
N LEU A 276 -7.33 17.15 18.41
CA LEU A 276 -6.88 15.85 18.91
C LEU A 276 -7.84 14.73 18.51
N GLY A 277 -9.09 15.02 18.14
CA GLY A 277 -10.14 14.04 17.83
C GLY A 277 -9.97 13.25 16.54
N PHE A 278 -9.01 13.62 15.70
CA PHE A 278 -8.83 13.00 14.40
C PHE A 278 -7.90 11.78 14.47
N ARG A 279 -7.83 10.95 15.51
CA ARG A 279 -6.71 9.98 15.60
C ARG A 279 -6.89 8.69 14.79
N CYS A 280 -5.77 8.18 14.31
CA CYS A 280 -5.64 6.88 13.66
C CYS A 280 -4.35 6.16 14.07
N SER A 281 -4.31 4.87 13.79
CA SER A 281 -3.14 4.00 13.91
C SER A 281 -2.98 3.18 12.64
N VAL A 282 -1.75 3.05 12.17
CA VAL A 282 -1.36 2.14 11.09
C VAL A 282 -0.75 0.91 11.69
N CYS A 283 -1.29 -0.24 11.29
CA CYS A 283 -0.93 -1.54 11.83
C CYS A 283 -0.42 -2.45 10.71
N GLU A 284 0.55 -3.30 11.03
CA GLU A 284 1.03 -4.37 10.18
C GLU A 284 0.46 -5.70 10.65
N SER A 285 -0.12 -6.47 9.74
CA SER A 285 -0.63 -7.81 9.98
C SER A 285 0.02 -8.87 9.10
N GLU A 286 -0.16 -10.14 9.47
CA GLU A 286 0.37 -11.27 8.69
C GLU A 286 -0.51 -11.67 7.50
N ALA A 287 -1.76 -11.20 7.46
CA ALA A 287 -2.71 -11.51 6.39
C ALA A 287 -3.56 -10.29 6.01
N ASN A 288 -4.17 -10.36 4.82
CA ASN A 288 -5.12 -9.39 4.32
C ASN A 288 -6.29 -9.18 5.30
N VAL A 289 -6.69 -7.92 5.42
CA VAL A 289 -7.79 -7.47 6.27
C VAL A 289 -8.91 -6.93 5.37
N ILE A 290 -10.13 -7.40 5.57
CA ILE A 290 -11.30 -7.01 4.76
C ILE A 290 -12.50 -6.66 5.63
N ALA A 291 -13.41 -5.83 5.11
CA ALA A 291 -14.73 -5.61 5.66
C ALA A 291 -15.78 -6.51 5.00
N ILE A 292 -16.75 -6.94 5.81
CA ILE A 292 -17.95 -7.66 5.37
C ILE A 292 -19.16 -6.90 5.87
N HIS A 293 -20.15 -6.71 5.01
CA HIS A 293 -21.36 -5.96 5.28
C HIS A 293 -22.57 -6.88 5.28
N SER A 294 -23.48 -6.71 6.25
CA SER A 294 -24.67 -7.56 6.34
C SER A 294 -25.85 -7.05 5.54
N GLN A 295 -25.89 -5.76 5.20
CA GLN A 295 -27.09 -5.06 4.73
C GLN A 295 -28.31 -5.30 5.64
N THR A 296 -28.07 -5.56 6.93
CA THR A 296 -29.09 -5.72 7.98
C THR A 296 -28.61 -5.05 9.26
N SER A 297 -29.49 -4.96 10.26
CA SER A 297 -29.13 -4.45 11.60
C SER A 297 -28.30 -5.44 12.42
N ALA A 298 -28.13 -6.68 11.95
CA ALA A 298 -27.31 -7.70 12.58
C ALA A 298 -25.86 -7.65 12.08
N VAL A 299 -24.90 -7.90 12.97
CA VAL A 299 -23.47 -7.94 12.63
C VAL A 299 -23.16 -9.21 11.83
N PRO A 300 -22.52 -9.11 10.64
CA PRO A 300 -22.20 -10.28 9.84
C PRO A 300 -21.10 -11.14 10.50
N PRO A 301 -21.13 -12.47 10.33
CA PRO A 301 -20.02 -13.33 10.76
C PRO A 301 -18.78 -13.12 9.87
N CYS A 302 -17.60 -13.46 10.39
CA CYS A 302 -16.41 -13.61 9.53
C CYS A 302 -16.50 -14.94 8.74
N PRO A 303 -15.80 -15.07 7.61
CA PRO A 303 -15.73 -16.33 6.88
C PRO A 303 -15.04 -17.42 7.70
N ALA A 304 -15.22 -18.69 7.32
CA ALA A 304 -14.52 -19.80 7.97
C ALA A 304 -12.99 -19.60 7.89
N ASP A 305 -12.29 -19.85 8.99
CA ASP A 305 -10.84 -19.63 9.18
C ASP A 305 -10.38 -18.16 9.19
N TRP A 306 -11.28 -17.23 9.50
CA TRP A 306 -10.95 -15.81 9.69
C TRP A 306 -11.30 -15.39 11.12
N GLN A 307 -10.49 -14.50 11.68
CA GLN A 307 -10.74 -13.88 12.98
C GLN A 307 -11.34 -12.49 12.82
N SER A 308 -12.18 -12.11 13.79
CA SER A 308 -12.76 -10.77 13.89
C SER A 308 -11.74 -9.80 14.46
N LEU A 309 -11.58 -8.64 13.83
CA LEU A 309 -10.77 -7.53 14.35
C LEU A 309 -11.64 -6.50 15.06
N TRP A 310 -12.69 -6.01 14.41
CA TRP A 310 -13.70 -5.11 15.00
C TRP A 310 -15.04 -5.21 14.27
N THR A 311 -16.05 -4.54 14.81
CA THR A 311 -17.40 -4.46 14.24
C THR A 311 -17.84 -3.01 14.17
N GLY A 312 -18.76 -2.69 13.27
CA GLY A 312 -19.13 -1.29 13.05
C GLY A 312 -20.37 -1.12 12.19
N PHE A 313 -20.39 0.00 11.48
CA PHE A 313 -21.43 0.47 10.58
C PHE A 313 -20.87 0.68 9.19
N SER A 314 -21.69 0.37 8.19
CA SER A 314 -21.29 0.30 6.79
C SER A 314 -21.28 1.69 6.15
N PHE A 315 -20.11 2.33 6.16
CA PHE A 315 -19.87 3.65 5.60
C PHE A 315 -19.45 3.55 4.12
N VAL A 316 -20.10 4.32 3.25
CA VAL A 316 -19.98 4.18 1.79
C VAL A 316 -19.25 5.36 1.16
N MET A 317 -19.74 6.57 1.44
CA MET A 317 -19.22 7.79 0.83
C MET A 317 -19.61 9.02 1.64
N GLU A 318 -19.02 10.14 1.26
CA GLU A 318 -19.17 11.44 1.89
C GLU A 318 -19.16 12.53 0.83
N THR A 319 -19.84 13.63 1.10
CA THR A 319 -19.77 14.84 0.27
C THR A 319 -19.65 16.08 1.15
N GLY A 320 -18.91 17.08 0.66
CA GLY A 320 -18.76 18.38 1.28
C GLY A 320 -19.10 19.51 0.30
N VAL A 321 -18.34 20.60 0.38
CA VAL A 321 -18.54 21.82 -0.44
C VAL A 321 -18.58 21.47 -1.92
N GLY A 322 -19.58 22.02 -2.61
CA GLY A 322 -19.78 21.81 -4.05
C GLY A 322 -20.35 20.45 -4.42
N ALA A 323 -20.85 19.66 -3.45
CA ALA A 323 -21.23 18.25 -3.63
C ALA A 323 -20.05 17.35 -4.07
N GLU A 324 -18.83 17.85 -3.94
CA GLU A 324 -17.61 17.08 -4.13
C GLU A 324 -17.35 16.19 -2.92
N GLY A 325 -16.70 15.05 -3.14
CA GLY A 325 -16.40 14.12 -2.07
C GLY A 325 -15.65 12.88 -2.54
N SER A 326 -15.68 11.85 -1.71
CA SER A 326 -15.05 10.57 -1.98
C SER A 326 -15.86 9.42 -1.40
N GLY A 327 -15.34 8.20 -1.51
CA GLY A 327 -15.98 7.04 -0.91
C GLY A 327 -15.01 5.92 -0.61
N GLN A 328 -15.55 4.89 0.01
CA GLN A 328 -14.82 3.76 0.56
C GLN A 328 -15.10 2.51 -0.29
N PRO A 329 -14.06 1.78 -0.74
CA PRO A 329 -14.27 0.44 -1.27
C PRO A 329 -14.93 -0.44 -0.19
N LEU A 330 -16.07 -1.07 -0.50
CA LEU A 330 -16.82 -1.86 0.51
C LEU A 330 -16.03 -3.08 1.04
N VAL A 331 -14.99 -3.53 0.36
CA VAL A 331 -14.10 -4.58 0.87
C VAL A 331 -13.04 -4.03 1.85
N SER A 332 -12.77 -2.73 1.80
CA SER A 332 -11.75 -2.08 2.62
C SER A 332 -12.20 -2.01 4.08
N PRO A 333 -11.30 -2.18 5.07
CA PRO A 333 -11.60 -1.88 6.47
C PRO A 333 -12.16 -0.47 6.69
N GLY A 334 -11.85 0.47 5.80
CA GLY A 334 -12.31 1.86 5.83
C GLY A 334 -13.82 2.04 5.68
N SER A 335 -14.52 1.08 5.05
CA SER A 335 -15.98 1.09 4.94
C SER A 335 -16.68 0.66 6.24
N CYS A 336 -15.94 0.28 7.28
CA CYS A 336 -16.50 -0.25 8.52
C CYS A 336 -16.12 0.59 9.76
N LEU A 337 -16.81 1.72 9.94
CA LEU A 337 -16.61 2.62 11.07
C LEU A 337 -17.18 2.06 12.37
N GLU A 338 -16.38 2.04 13.45
CA GLU A 338 -16.76 1.43 14.74
C GLU A 338 -17.94 2.17 15.39
N ASN A 339 -17.98 3.50 15.26
CA ASN A 339 -18.99 4.35 15.88
C ASN A 339 -19.85 5.05 14.83
N PHE A 340 -21.17 4.85 14.90
CA PHE A 340 -22.11 5.60 14.08
C PHE A 340 -22.27 7.04 14.59
N GLN A 341 -22.16 8.00 13.68
CA GLN A 341 -22.64 9.36 13.81
C GLN A 341 -23.22 9.78 12.46
N GLY A 342 -24.35 10.49 12.47
CA GLY A 342 -24.93 11.02 11.23
C GLY A 342 -23.97 11.92 10.44
N MET A 343 -23.01 12.56 11.12
CA MET A 343 -21.92 13.33 10.49
C MET A 343 -20.58 12.95 11.15
N PRO A 344 -19.81 12.01 10.56
CA PRO A 344 -18.59 11.48 11.18
C PRO A 344 -17.31 12.23 10.80
N PHE A 345 -17.40 13.42 10.20
CA PHE A 345 -16.24 14.19 9.77
C PHE A 345 -16.47 15.71 9.84
N MET A 346 -15.38 16.46 9.93
CA MET A 346 -15.36 17.92 9.92
C MET A 346 -14.71 18.45 8.64
N GLU A 347 -15.18 19.59 8.18
CA GLU A 347 -14.57 20.40 7.14
C GLU A 347 -13.57 21.38 7.77
N CYS A 348 -12.37 21.48 7.21
CA CYS A 348 -11.34 22.41 7.60
C CYS A 348 -10.97 23.32 6.42
N SER A 349 -10.92 24.62 6.68
CA SER A 349 -10.54 25.63 5.70
C SER A 349 -9.03 25.93 5.81
N GLY A 350 -8.34 25.86 4.68
CA GLY A 350 -6.91 26.16 4.61
C GLY A 350 -6.59 27.61 4.94
N SER A 351 -7.35 28.55 4.36
CA SER A 351 -7.10 29.99 4.48
C SER A 351 -7.38 30.55 5.88
N SER A 352 -8.41 30.04 6.56
CA SER A 352 -8.78 30.52 7.91
C SER A 352 -8.19 29.70 9.05
N GLY A 353 -7.68 28.49 8.78
CA GLY A 353 -7.19 27.60 9.83
C GLY A 353 -8.28 27.05 10.75
N THR A 354 -9.55 27.20 10.38
CA THR A 354 -10.71 26.80 11.18
C THR A 354 -11.34 25.53 10.65
N CYS A 355 -12.02 24.78 11.52
CA CYS A 355 -12.84 23.64 11.10
C CYS A 355 -14.27 23.75 11.63
N LYS A 356 -15.25 23.16 10.94
CA LYS A 356 -16.66 23.20 11.33
C LYS A 356 -17.42 21.96 10.83
N TYR A 357 -18.56 21.71 11.45
CA TYR A 357 -19.62 20.91 10.87
C TYR A 357 -20.53 21.84 10.07
N ASP A 358 -20.48 21.75 8.75
CA ASP A 358 -21.32 22.55 7.86
C ASP A 358 -22.60 21.79 7.49
N ASN A 359 -23.67 22.51 7.18
CA ASN A 359 -24.95 21.90 6.77
C ASN A 359 -24.90 21.30 5.36
N SER A 360 -23.89 21.64 4.56
CA SER A 360 -23.65 21.06 3.24
C SER A 360 -22.94 19.69 3.29
N LEU A 361 -22.50 19.26 4.47
CA LEU A 361 -21.84 17.97 4.64
C LEU A 361 -22.89 16.85 4.67
N TYR A 362 -22.63 15.78 3.93
CA TYR A 362 -23.45 14.55 3.97
C TYR A 362 -22.56 13.32 4.15
N SER A 363 -23.10 12.34 4.86
CA SER A 363 -22.52 11.00 4.98
C SER A 363 -23.51 9.95 4.48
N TYR A 364 -23.01 8.94 3.78
CA TYR A 364 -23.83 7.91 3.15
C TYR A 364 -23.44 6.54 3.69
N TRP A 365 -24.45 5.76 4.07
CA TRP A 365 -24.31 4.47 4.73
C TRP A 365 -25.12 3.42 3.98
N LEU A 366 -24.68 2.16 3.99
CA LEU A 366 -25.54 1.08 3.52
C LEU A 366 -26.75 0.96 4.44
N ALA A 367 -27.95 0.90 3.88
CA ALA A 367 -29.18 0.69 4.63
C ALA A 367 -29.28 -0.76 5.12
N ALA A 368 -29.89 -0.95 6.30
CA ALA A 368 -30.40 -2.25 6.70
C ALA A 368 -31.69 -2.53 5.92
N LEU A 369 -31.68 -3.58 5.11
CA LEU A 369 -32.76 -3.97 4.23
C LEU A 369 -33.44 -5.22 4.77
N ASP A 370 -34.71 -5.39 4.39
CA ASP A 370 -35.44 -6.63 4.58
C ASP A 370 -35.15 -7.56 3.37
N PRO A 371 -34.51 -8.72 3.58
CA PRO A 371 -34.20 -9.68 2.52
C PRO A 371 -35.43 -10.13 1.72
N ASP A 372 -36.62 -10.17 2.34
CA ASP A 372 -37.85 -10.60 1.68
C ASP A 372 -38.41 -9.54 0.71
N ASN A 373 -37.87 -8.31 0.74
CA ASN A 373 -38.36 -7.16 -0.01
C ASN A 373 -37.33 -6.55 -0.97
N MET A 374 -36.20 -7.22 -1.25
CA MET A 374 -35.08 -6.67 -2.05
C MET A 374 -35.48 -6.12 -3.44
N PHE A 375 -36.47 -6.73 -4.09
CA PHE A 375 -36.92 -6.34 -5.44
C PHE A 375 -38.20 -5.50 -5.44
N ARG A 376 -38.70 -5.11 -4.27
CA ARG A 376 -39.87 -4.23 -4.16
C ARG A 376 -39.44 -2.78 -4.12
N ARG A 377 -40.39 -1.88 -4.38
CA ARG A 377 -40.18 -0.45 -4.21
C ARG A 377 -39.77 -0.18 -2.75
N PRO A 378 -38.64 0.52 -2.49
CA PRO A 378 -38.25 0.88 -1.13
C PRO A 378 -39.32 1.73 -0.46
N SER A 379 -39.68 1.38 0.78
CA SER A 379 -40.48 2.24 1.65
C SER A 379 -39.61 3.43 2.10
N SER A 380 -40.15 4.64 2.18
CA SER A 380 -39.39 5.77 2.73
C SER A 380 -39.44 5.78 4.24
N TRP A 381 -38.33 6.11 4.92
CA TRP A 381 -38.29 6.33 6.36
C TRP A 381 -37.41 7.55 6.71
N ILE A 382 -37.70 8.17 7.85
CA ILE A 382 -36.90 9.23 8.45
C ILE A 382 -36.46 8.72 9.82
N LEU A 383 -35.14 8.69 10.06
CA LEU A 383 -34.59 8.31 11.35
C LEU A 383 -34.38 9.58 12.19
N PRO A 384 -35.01 9.69 13.38
CA PRO A 384 -34.72 10.79 14.29
C PRO A 384 -33.37 10.57 14.97
N GLY A 385 -32.43 11.50 14.77
CA GLY A 385 -31.14 11.50 15.47
C GLY A 385 -30.17 10.39 15.03
N ASN A 386 -29.30 9.97 15.95
CA ASN A 386 -28.28 8.93 15.71
C ASN A 386 -28.82 7.50 15.93
N ASN A 387 -30.06 7.19 15.54
CA ASN A 387 -30.60 5.82 15.67
C ASN A 387 -29.97 4.89 14.61
N PRO A 388 -29.22 3.84 15.00
CA PRO A 388 -28.55 2.94 14.07
C PRO A 388 -29.44 1.83 13.49
N ASP A 389 -30.70 1.66 13.92
CA ASP A 389 -31.50 0.46 13.64
C ASP A 389 -31.67 0.15 12.14
N ASN A 390 -31.70 1.18 11.28
CA ASN A 390 -31.84 1.02 9.83
C ASN A 390 -30.50 1.14 9.08
N ILE A 391 -29.37 0.98 9.77
CA ILE A 391 -28.03 1.07 9.19
C ILE A 391 -27.39 -0.30 9.15
N SER A 392 -26.89 -0.68 7.98
CA SER A 392 -26.19 -1.93 7.76
C SER A 392 -24.98 -2.04 8.68
N ARG A 393 -24.85 -3.18 9.34
CA ARG A 393 -23.68 -3.51 10.15
C ARG A 393 -22.58 -4.11 9.32
N CYS A 394 -21.37 -4.04 9.87
CA CYS A 394 -20.20 -4.65 9.25
C CYS A 394 -19.28 -5.28 10.31
N ARG A 395 -18.40 -6.16 9.83
CA ARG A 395 -17.32 -6.74 10.61
C ARG A 395 -16.05 -6.72 9.77
N VAL A 396 -14.95 -6.32 10.39
CA VAL A 396 -13.62 -6.41 9.79
C VAL A 396 -12.96 -7.70 10.22
N CYS A 397 -12.45 -8.44 9.26
CA CYS A 397 -11.95 -9.80 9.42
C CYS A 397 -10.54 -9.92 8.85
N MET A 398 -9.74 -10.80 9.45
CA MET A 398 -8.41 -11.17 8.96
C MET A 398 -8.28 -12.68 8.89
N LYS A 399 -7.69 -13.20 7.82
CA LYS A 399 -7.47 -14.64 7.66
C LYS A 399 -6.51 -15.16 8.73
N ILE A 400 -6.85 -16.28 9.37
CA ILE A 400 -5.96 -16.95 10.31
C ILE A 400 -4.93 -17.75 9.50
N MET A 401 -3.65 -17.45 9.69
CA MET A 401 -2.59 -18.30 9.14
C MET A 401 -2.43 -19.52 10.07
N GLN A 402 -2.74 -20.71 9.56
CA GLN A 402 -2.41 -21.95 10.27
C GLN A 402 -0.87 -22.05 10.32
N MET A 403 -0.33 -22.18 11.53
CA MET A 403 1.11 -22.36 11.77
C MET A 403 1.56 -23.77 11.43
#